data_AF-A0A8X6HVY2-F1
#
_entry.id   AF-A0A8X6HVY2-F1
#
_cell.length_a   1.000
_cell.length_b   1.000
_cell.length_c   1.000
_cell.angle_alpha   90.00
_cell.angle_beta   90.00
_cell.angle_gamma   90.00
#
_symmetry.space_group_name_H-M   'P 1'
#
loop_
_entity.id
_entity.type
_entity.pdbx_description
1 polymer ?
#
loop_
_entity_poly.entity_id
_entity_poly.type
_entity_poly.pdbx_seq_one_letter_code
_entity_poly.pdbx_strand_id
1 'polypeptide(L)' 'MKVTGGVESSVEVPVEYNMVPPKVRCFTRLWHPNTDEEGSVCLSVLQPNCPDGFGWTPTRMLKDVVWGLNS' A
#
# COMPACT_ATOMS: atom_id res chain seq x y z
N MET A 1 13.61 -8.85 -4.95
CA MET A 1 13.84 -8.01 -6.13
C MET A 1 14.07 -6.59 -5.65
N LYS A 2 15.29 -6.05 -5.79
CA LYS A 2 15.60 -4.66 -5.44
C LYS A 2 15.42 -3.81 -6.70
N VAL A 3 14.45 -2.91 -6.70
CA VAL A 3 14.26 -1.94 -7.77
C VAL A 3 15.15 -0.75 -7.46
N THR A 4 16.23 -0.58 -8.24
CA THR A 4 17.22 0.49 -8.14
C THR A 4 16.54 1.85 -8.38
N GLY A 5 16.36 2.62 -7.30
CA GLY A 5 15.61 3.87 -7.24
C GLY A 5 14.39 3.83 -6.30
N GLY A 6 14.11 2.69 -5.65
CA GLY A 6 12.85 2.44 -4.97
C GLY A 6 12.86 2.62 -3.45
N VAL A 7 11.76 3.16 -2.93
CA VAL A 7 11.36 3.02 -1.54
C VAL A 7 11.42 1.55 -1.10
N GLU A 8 12.26 1.23 -0.12
CA GLU A 8 12.24 -0.05 0.58
C GLU A 8 10.93 -0.14 1.35
N SER A 9 10.04 -1.02 0.88
CA SER A 9 8.73 -1.26 1.45
C SER A 9 8.53 -2.75 1.73
N SER A 10 7.92 -3.07 2.87
CA SER A 10 7.43 -4.40 3.19
C SER A 10 5.93 -4.43 3.06
N VAL A 11 5.44 -5.51 2.46
CA VAL A 11 4.03 -5.78 2.28
C VAL A 11 3.71 -7.01 3.12
N GLU A 12 2.89 -6.83 4.14
CA GLU A 12 2.35 -7.90 4.96
C GLU A 12 1.00 -8.34 4.39
N VAL A 13 0.98 -9.56 3.85
CA VAL A 13 -0.23 -10.18 3.30
C VAL A 13 -0.86 -11.04 4.41
N PRO A 14 -2.04 -10.67 4.94
CA PRO A 14 -2.72 -11.44 5.97
C PRO A 14 -3.28 -12.76 5.41
N VAL A 15 -3.65 -13.71 6.28
CA VAL A 15 -4.29 -14.97 5.87
C VAL A 15 -5.64 -14.72 5.19
N GLU A 16 -6.35 -13.67 5.62
CA GLU A 16 -7.64 -13.22 5.07
C GLU A 16 -7.49 -12.28 3.85
N TYR A 17 -6.37 -12.39 3.15
CA TYR A 17 -6.12 -11.66 1.91
C TYR A 17 -7.27 -11.88 0.91
N ASN A 18 -7.67 -10.81 0.22
CA ASN A 18 -8.94 -10.59 -0.51
C ASN A 18 -10.03 -9.91 0.33
N MET A 19 -10.35 -10.40 1.54
CA MET A 19 -11.34 -9.71 2.39
C MET A 19 -10.74 -8.50 3.10
N VAL A 20 -9.48 -8.63 3.51
CA VAL A 20 -8.73 -7.59 4.21
C VAL A 20 -7.60 -7.08 3.30
N PRO A 21 -7.38 -5.75 3.22
CA PRO A 21 -6.27 -5.20 2.48
C PRO A 21 -4.92 -5.64 3.06
N PRO A 22 -3.89 -5.80 2.21
CA PRO A 22 -2.53 -6.02 2.69
C PRO A 22 -2.02 -4.77 3.41
N LYS A 23 -1.16 -4.94 4.41
CA LYS A 23 -0.51 -3.80 5.08
C LYS A 23 0.81 -3.49 4.40
N VAL A 24 1.02 -2.23 4.02
CA VAL A 24 2.28 -1.78 3.43
C VAL A 24 2.98 -0.86 4.41
N ARG A 25 4.28 -1.11 4.64
CA ARG A 25 5.17 -0.27 5.44
C ARG A 25 6.37 0.12 4.60
N CYS A 26 6.63 1.41 4.45
CA CYS A 26 7.85 1.94 3.84
C CYS A 26 8.89 2.18 4.94
N PHE A 27 10.07 1.57 4.83
CA PHE A 27 11.20 1.83 5.72
C PHE A 27 12.08 2.98 5.23
N THR A 28 11.96 3.35 3.96
CA THR A 28 12.68 4.50 3.43
C THR A 28 12.01 5.79 3.89
N ARG A 29 12.79 6.62 4.61
CA ARG A 29 12.42 7.99 4.95
C ARG A 29 12.44 8.85 3.69
N LEU A 30 11.39 8.77 2.88
CA LEU A 30 11.10 9.72 1.82
C LEU A 30 10.05 10.71 2.31
N TRP A 31 10.33 11.99 2.12
CA TRP A 31 9.35 13.05 2.35
C TRP A 31 8.33 13.00 1.20
N HIS A 32 7.21 12.34 1.43
CA HIS A 32 6.10 12.25 0.46
C HIS A 32 4.79 12.55 1.18
N PRO A 33 3.86 13.32 0.59
CA PRO A 33 2.62 13.72 1.24
C PRO A 33 1.72 12.55 1.69
N ASN A 34 1.96 11.34 1.17
CA ASN A 34 1.21 10.12 1.49
C ASN A 34 2.00 9.11 2.37
N THR A 35 3.21 9.47 2.82
CA THR A 35 4.06 8.62 3.68
C THR A 35 4.40 9.36 4.97
N ASP A 36 4.06 8.76 6.10
CA ASP A 36 4.32 9.33 7.42
C ASP A 36 5.79 9.14 7.84
N GLU A 37 6.30 9.93 8.79
CA GLU A 37 7.66 9.79 9.33
C GLU A 37 7.90 8.43 10.00
N GLU A 38 6.80 7.78 10.43
CA GLU A 38 6.79 6.41 10.96
C GLU A 38 6.91 5.34 9.86
N GLY A 39 6.87 5.73 8.58
CA GLY A 39 6.97 4.82 7.44
C GLY A 39 5.63 4.19 7.02
N SER A 40 4.51 4.63 7.60
CA SER A 40 3.19 4.18 7.19
C SER A 40 2.77 4.84 5.88
N VAL A 41 2.38 4.02 4.90
CA VAL A 41 1.88 4.52 3.60
C VAL A 41 0.35 4.57 3.64
N CYS A 42 -0.20 5.76 3.43
CA CYS A 42 -1.63 5.98 3.29
C CYS A 42 -2.02 5.96 1.81
N LEU A 43 -2.39 4.79 1.30
CA LEU A 43 -3.03 4.65 0.00
C LEU A 43 -4.52 4.39 0.18
N SER A 44 -5.37 5.15 -0.52
CA SER A 44 -6.82 4.98 -0.49
C SER A 44 -7.25 3.56 -0.91
N VAL A 45 -6.47 2.89 -1.75
CA VAL A 45 -6.70 1.49 -2.15
C VAL A 45 -6.61 0.49 -1.00
N LEU A 46 -5.88 0.83 0.08
CA LEU A 46 -5.74 0.01 1.27
C LEU A 46 -6.82 0.30 2.31
N GLN A 47 -7.68 1.31 2.11
CA GLN A 47 -8.77 1.61 3.03
C GLN A 47 -10.02 0.81 2.65
N PRO A 48 -10.52 -0.09 3.53
CA PRO A 48 -11.70 -0.90 3.24
C PRO A 48 -12.99 -0.07 3.14
N ASN A 49 -13.04 1.11 3.77
CA ASN A 49 -14.23 1.96 3.87
C ASN A 49 -14.03 3.34 3.22
N CYS A 50 -13.27 3.43 2.13
CA CYS A 50 -13.09 4.71 1.46
C CYS A 50 -14.44 5.18 0.85
N PRO A 51 -15.00 6.34 1.27
CA PRO A 51 -16.33 6.79 0.85
C PRO A 51 -16.43 7.09 -0.64
N ASP A 52 -15.30 7.29 -1.31
CA ASP A 52 -15.21 7.63 -2.73
C ASP A 52 -15.30 6.41 -3.66
N GLY A 53 -15.49 5.18 -3.13
CA GLY A 53 -15.54 3.95 -3.93
C GLY A 53 -14.19 3.47 -4.46
N PHE A 54 -13.10 4.18 -4.16
CA PHE A 54 -11.73 3.80 -4.49
C PHE A 54 -11.06 2.87 -3.45
N GLY A 55 -11.82 2.43 -2.45
CA GLY A 55 -11.35 1.59 -1.35
C GLY A 55 -10.94 0.17 -1.76
N TRP A 56 -10.47 -0.58 -0.76
CA TRP A 56 -10.14 -1.99 -0.92
C TRP A 56 -11.41 -2.77 -1.26
N THR A 57 -11.35 -3.54 -2.34
CA THR A 57 -12.40 -4.49 -2.70
C THR A 57 -11.76 -5.87 -2.90
N PRO A 58 -12.49 -6.97 -2.62
CA PRO A 58 -11.99 -8.33 -2.83
C PRO A 58 -11.68 -8.66 -4.29
N THR A 59 -12.09 -7.81 -5.23
CA THR A 59 -11.73 -7.85 -6.65
C THR A 59 -10.38 -7.21 -6.97
N ARG A 60 -9.81 -6.39 -6.09
CA ARG A 60 -8.49 -5.77 -6.28
C ARG A 60 -7.37 -6.75 -5.89
N MET A 61 -6.27 -6.68 -6.62
CA MET A 61 -5.12 -7.57 -6.45
C MET A 61 -3.91 -6.81 -5.94
N LEU A 62 -2.89 -7.55 -5.48
CA LEU A 62 -1.64 -6.96 -4.98
C LEU A 62 -0.96 -6.08 -6.01
N LYS A 63 -1.13 -6.41 -7.29
CA LYS A 63 -0.63 -5.61 -8.42
C LYS A 63 -1.09 -4.16 -8.30
N ASP A 64 -2.35 -3.91 -7.94
CA ASP A 64 -2.91 -2.55 -7.89
C ASP A 64 -2.26 -1.73 -6.76
N VAL A 65 -1.87 -2.40 -5.68
CA VAL A 65 -1.11 -1.79 -4.57
C VAL A 65 0.31 -1.46 -5.01
N VAL A 66 0.98 -2.38 -5.70
CA VAL A 66 2.34 -2.16 -6.23
C VAL A 66 2.35 -1.03 -7.26
N TRP A 67 1.35 -0.98 -8.14
CA TRP A 67 1.15 0.13 -9.08
C TRP A 67 0.93 1.46 -8.36
N GLY A 68 0.13 1.48 -7.28
CA GLY A 68 -0.09 2.68 -6.46
C GLY A 68 1.16 3.17 -5.72
N LEU A 69 2.09 2.27 -5.38
CA LEU A 69 3.37 2.62 -4.74
C LEU A 69 4.43 3.14 -5.73
N ASN A 70 4.34 2.74 -7.00
CA ASN A 70 5.27 3.15 -8.06
C ASN A 70 4.78 4.39 -8.85
N SER A 71 3.63 4.94 -8.46
CA SER A 71 2.96 6.09 -9.09
C SER A 71 3.44 7.43 -8.52
#